data_AF-A0A835X5K1-F1
#
_entry.id   AF-A0A835X5K1-F1
#
_cell.length_a   1.000
_cell.length_b   1.000
_cell.length_c   1.000
_cell.angle_alpha   90.00
_cell.angle_beta   90.00
_cell.angle_gamma   90.00
#
_symmetry.space_group_name_H-M   'P 1'
#
loop_
_entity.id
_entity.type
_entity.pdbx_description
1 polymer ?
#
loop_
_entity_poly.entity_id
_entity_poly.type
_entity_poly.pdbx_seq_one_letter_code
_entity_poly.pdbx_strand_id
1 'polypeptide(L)' 'MEHQKKKIYVSIGHKINLKRGSQIVEDLILEEKWYPEPLRLADLDSKLFRKGKTQKFLN' A
#
# COMPACT_ATOMS: atom_id res chain seq x y z
N MET A 1 -19.16 1.06 17.01
CA MET A 1 -17.74 0.84 17.30
C MET A 1 -16.93 1.69 16.34
N GLU A 2 -16.32 2.75 16.86
CA GLU A 2 -15.42 3.61 16.09
C GLU A 2 -14.15 2.81 15.83
N HIS A 3 -14.05 2.21 14.63
CA HIS A 3 -12.77 1.71 14.16
C HIS A 3 -11.84 2.92 14.17
N GLN A 4 -10.86 2.96 15.07
CA GLN A 4 -9.77 3.93 14.98
C GLN A 4 -9.15 3.73 13.61
N LYS A 5 -9.62 4.49 12.61
CA LYS A 5 -9.19 4.37 11.23
C LYS A 5 -7.69 4.61 11.26
N LYS A 6 -6.93 3.54 11.03
CA LYS A 6 -5.49 3.57 11.06
C LYS A 6 -5.03 4.71 10.13
N LYS A 7 -4.18 5.59 10.64
CA LYS A 7 -3.70 6.74 9.86
C LYS A 7 -2.65 6.26 8.84
N ILE A 8 -2.63 6.91 7.69
CA ILE A 8 -1.52 6.82 6.73
C ILE A 8 -0.77 8.14 6.73
N TYR A 9 0.54 8.08 6.61
CA TYR A 9 1.42 9.24 6.60
C TYR A 9 2.00 9.39 5.20
N VAL A 10 1.81 10.54 4.59
CA VAL A 10 2.25 10.83 3.23
C VAL A 10 3.41 11.82 3.29
N SER A 11 4.51 11.48 2.62
CA SER A 11 5.64 12.36 2.37
C SER A 11 5.89 12.45 0.86
N ILE A 12 6.68 13.44 0.46
CA ILE A 12 6.95 13.70 -0.95
C ILE A 12 8.30 13.12 -1.36
N GLY A 13 8.31 12.43 -2.50
CA GLY A 13 9.52 12.02 -3.22
C GLY A 13 10.09 13.16 -4.06
N HIS A 14 9.88 13.13 -5.38
CA HIS A 14 10.47 14.10 -6.32
C HIS A 14 9.44 14.63 -7.33
N LYS A 15 9.60 15.88 -7.78
CA LYS A 15 8.78 16.57 -8.80
C LYS A 15 7.26 16.63 -8.53
N ILE A 16 6.85 16.56 -7.27
CA ILE A 16 5.46 16.70 -6.83
C ILE A 16 5.42 17.49 -5.53
N ASN A 17 4.34 18.23 -5.26
CA ASN A 17 4.15 18.92 -3.97
C ASN A 17 3.24 18.11 -3.04
N LEU A 18 3.26 18.44 -1.74
CA LEU A 18 2.53 17.71 -0.71
C LEU A 18 1.03 17.63 -1.00
N LYS A 19 0.41 18.75 -1.38
CA LYS A 19 -1.02 18.82 -1.69
C LYS A 19 -1.39 17.82 -2.79
N ARG A 20 -0.65 17.82 -3.90
CA ARG A 20 -0.92 16.92 -5.02
C ARG A 20 -0.62 15.46 -4.66
N GLY A 21 0.45 15.21 -3.91
CA GLY A 21 0.79 13.87 -3.43
C GLY A 21 -0.30 13.28 -2.52
N SER A 22 -0.80 14.06 -1.56
CA SER A 22 -1.89 13.63 -0.68
C SER A 22 -3.18 13.31 -1.45
N GLN A 23 -3.56 14.16 -2.41
CA GLN A 23 -4.74 13.93 -3.26
C GLN A 23 -4.61 12.62 -4.06
N ILE A 24 -3.46 12.39 -4.69
CA ILE A 24 -3.24 11.13 -5.43
C ILE A 24 -3.37 9.92 -4.51
N VAL A 25 -2.83 9.99 -3.29
CA VAL A 25 -2.95 8.88 -2.33
C VAL A 25 -4.41 8.66 -1.93
N GLU A 26 -5.17 9.71 -1.65
CA GLU A 26 -6.60 9.63 -1.34
C GLU A 26 -7.41 9.01 -2.48
N ASP A 27 -7.20 9.48 -3.73
CA ASP A 27 -7.90 9.00 -4.93
C ASP A 27 -7.63 7.52 -5.23
N LEU A 28 -6.50 6.99 -4.77
CA LEU A 28 -6.09 5.60 -4.99
C LEU A 28 -6.52 4.66 -3.86
N ILE A 29 -7.15 5.15 -2.79
CA ILE A 29 -7.68 4.30 -1.72
C ILE A 29 -9.11 3.88 -2.10
N LEU A 30 -9.28 2.58 -2.31
CA LEU A 30 -10.59 2.00 -2.56
C LEU A 30 -11.45 2.00 -1.28
N GLU A 31 -12.77 1.97 -1.47
CA GLU A 31 -13.73 1.87 -0.36
C GLU A 31 -13.40 0.68 0.55
N GLU A 32 -13.54 0.89 1.86
CA GLU A 32 -13.21 -0.08 2.92
C GLU A 32 -11.73 -0.55 2.93
N LYS A 33 -10.84 0.04 2.14
CA LYS A 33 -9.40 -0.24 2.20
C LYS A 33 -8.68 0.82 3.02
N TRP A 34 -7.54 0.41 3.60
CA TRP A 34 -6.77 1.25 4.51
C TRP A 34 -5.69 2.09 3.79
N TYR A 35 -5.11 1.56 2.72
CA TYR A 35 -3.95 2.16 2.04
C TYR A 35 -4.06 1.98 0.53
N PRO A 36 -3.35 2.78 -0.29
CA PRO A 36 -3.66 2.92 -1.71
C PRO A 36 -3.42 1.63 -2.49
N GLU A 37 -4.25 1.43 -3.51
CA GLU A 37 -4.33 0.22 -4.32
C GLU A 37 -2.96 -0.26 -4.83
N PRO A 38 -2.06 0.60 -5.35
CA PRO A 38 -0.75 0.15 -5.81
C PRO A 38 0.12 -0.46 -4.71
N LEU A 39 0.11 0.10 -3.50
CA LEU A 39 0.84 -0.48 -2.37
C LEU A 39 0.25 -1.84 -1.99
N ARG A 40 -1.07 -1.98 -2.05
CA ARG A 40 -1.77 -3.23 -1.67
C ARG A 40 -1.43 -4.36 -2.63
N LEU A 41 -1.39 -4.09 -3.93
CA LEU A 41 -0.96 -5.05 -4.93
C LEU A 41 0.52 -5.42 -4.77
N ALA A 42 1.39 -4.44 -4.59
CA ALA A 42 2.82 -4.68 -4.40
C ALA A 42 3.11 -5.52 -3.13
N ASP A 43 2.42 -5.27 -2.02
CA ASP A 43 2.56 -6.07 -0.80
C ASP A 43 2.10 -7.52 -1.02
N LEU A 44 0.94 -7.72 -1.64
CA LEU A 44 0.41 -9.04 -1.97
C LEU A 44 1.39 -9.83 -2.85
N ASP A 45 1.86 -9.21 -3.93
CA ASP A 45 2.79 -9.85 -4.87
C ASP A 45 4.12 -10.21 -4.20
N SER A 46 4.68 -9.31 -3.39
CA SER A 46 5.91 -9.58 -2.64
C SER A 46 5.79 -10.77 -1.67
N LYS A 47 4.60 -10.99 -1.10
CA LYS A 47 4.32 -12.12 -0.19
C LYS A 47 4.16 -13.41 -0.97
N LEU A 48 3.47 -13.38 -2.11
CA LEU A 48 3.35 -14.54 -3.01
C LEU A 48 4.72 -14.98 -3.52
N PHE A 49 5.55 -14.03 -3.96
CA PHE A 49 6.91 -14.31 -4.40
C PHE A 49 7.77 -14.93 -3.29
N ARG A 50 7.69 -14.39 -2.06
CA ARG A 50 8.39 -14.95 -0.90
C ARG A 50 7.94 -16.38 -0.60
N LYS A 51 6.63 -16.64 -0.59
CA LYS A 51 6.06 -17.98 -0.35
C LYS A 51 6.52 -18.98 -1.41
N GLY A 52 6.52 -18.58 -2.69
CA GLY A 52 7.01 -19.41 -3.80
C GLY A 52 8.50 -19.73 -3.70
N LYS A 53 9.33 -18.79 -3.21
CA LYS A 53 10.74 -19.07 -2.90
C LYS A 53 10.88 -20.05 -1.75
N THR A 54 10.19 -19.85 -0.63
CA THR A 54 10.25 -20.76 0.52
C THR A 54 9.88 -22.19 0.14
N GLN A 55 8.87 -22.40 -0.70
CA GLN A 55 8.51 -23.75 -1.17
C GLN A 55 9.61 -24.40 -2.04
N LYS A 56 10.35 -23.60 -2.84
CA LYS A 56 11.48 -24.11 -3.65
C LYS A 56 12.71 -24.50 -2.82
N PHE A 57 12.88 -23.95 -1.63
CA PHE A 57 13.99 -24.32 -0.73
C PHE A 57 13.64 -25.48 0.22
N LEU A 58 12.37 -25.89 0.28
CA LEU A 58 11.87 -26.97 1.14
C LEU A 58 11.56 -28.27 0.38
N ASN A 59 11.78 -28.29 -0.94
CA ASN A 59 11.61 -29.45 -1.82
C ASN A 59 12.97 -29.91 -2.37
#